data_AF-A0A3E0KB38-F1
#
_entry.id   AF-A0A3E0KB38-F1
#
_cell.length_a   1.000
_cell.length_b   1.000
_cell.length_c   1.000
_cell.angle_alpha   90.00
_cell.angle_beta   90.00
_cell.angle_gamma   90.00
#
_symmetry.space_group_name_H-M   'P 1'
#
loop_
_entity.id
_entity.type
_entity.pdbx_description
1 polymer ?
#
loop_
_entity_poly.entity_id
_entity_poly.type
_entity_poly.pdbx_seq_one_letter_code
_entity_poly.pdbx_strand_id
1 'polypeptide(L)'
;MAYESRLRHPSVDRLFQAILSLRDVDECYRFFEDLCTIREVRAMAQRFEVARMLAQGYTYDAIVEATGMSTATISRIRRFLDYGADGYRLALERLGDIPRPEAPDARPEAPGDTAPARERRSGRASRPSSSRRTR
;
A
#
# COMPACT_ATOMS: atom_id res chain seq x y z
N MET A 1 -20.43 6.97 6.28
CA MET A 1 -19.60 8.19 6.24
C MET A 1 -19.13 8.39 4.82
N ALA A 2 -19.19 9.62 4.29
CA ALA A 2 -18.60 9.94 3.00
C ALA A 2 -17.07 9.95 3.14
N TYR A 3 -16.35 9.24 2.28
CA TYR A 3 -14.88 9.31 2.23
C TYR A 3 -14.46 10.72 1.77
N GLU A 4 -13.56 11.37 2.51
CA GLU A 4 -13.04 12.69 2.15
C GLU A 4 -11.77 12.53 1.28
N SER A 5 -11.96 12.66 -0.03
CA SER A 5 -10.88 12.53 -1.00
C SER A 5 -10.08 13.81 -1.14
N ARG A 6 -8.75 13.69 -1.10
CA ARG A 6 -7.80 14.77 -1.43
C ARG A 6 -7.86 15.20 -2.91
N LEU A 7 -8.56 14.44 -3.75
CA LEU A 7 -8.74 14.73 -5.18
C LEU A 7 -10.03 15.50 -5.48
N ARG A 8 -10.82 15.89 -4.47
CA ARG A 8 -12.09 16.58 -4.70
C ARG A 8 -11.89 17.85 -5.51
N HIS A 9 -12.47 17.88 -6.70
CA HIS A 9 -12.49 19.00 -7.61
C HIS A 9 -13.62 18.82 -8.63
N PRO A 10 -14.35 19.87 -9.05
CA PRO A 10 -15.51 19.72 -9.94
C PRO A 10 -15.22 19.00 -11.26
N SER A 11 -14.03 19.22 -11.86
CA SER A 11 -13.64 18.50 -13.08
C SER A 11 -13.35 17.02 -12.84
N VAL A 12 -12.82 16.67 -11.67
CA VAL A 12 -12.55 15.28 -11.26
C VAL A 12 -13.88 14.58 -10.97
N ASP A 13 -14.82 15.26 -10.32
CA ASP A 13 -16.17 14.73 -10.08
C ASP A 13 -16.88 14.43 -11.41
N ARG A 14 -16.77 15.31 -12.41
CA ARG A 14 -17.34 15.09 -13.75
C ARG A 14 -16.68 13.90 -14.47
N LEU A 15 -15.36 13.72 -14.33
CA LEU A 15 -14.67 12.54 -14.85
C LEU A 15 -15.19 11.26 -14.19
N PHE A 16 -15.35 11.23 -12.87
CA PHE A 16 -15.89 10.06 -12.18
C PHE A 16 -17.34 9.78 -12.54
N GLN A 17 -18.17 10.80 -12.74
CA GLN A 17 -19.52 10.63 -13.28
C GLN A 17 -19.52 10.00 -14.67
N ALA A 18 -18.59 10.40 -15.54
CA ALA A 18 -18.44 9.78 -16.87
C ALA A 18 -18.04 8.30 -16.74
N ILE A 19 -17.05 7.97 -15.90
CA ILE A 19 -16.62 6.59 -15.64
C ILE A 19 -17.77 5.73 -15.08
N LEU A 20 -18.59 6.28 -14.17
CA LEU A 20 -19.75 5.59 -13.60
C LEU A 20 -20.90 5.37 -14.58
N SER A 21 -20.91 6.09 -15.71
CA SER A 21 -21.96 5.95 -16.74
C SER A 21 -21.70 4.81 -17.73
N LEU A 22 -20.47 4.27 -17.76
CA LEU A 22 -20.07 3.16 -18.62
C LEU A 22 -20.73 1.86 -18.15
N ARG A 23 -21.22 1.05 -19.09
CA ARG A 23 -22.08 -0.11 -18.81
C ARG A 23 -21.41 -1.46 -19.04
N ASP A 24 -20.37 -1.50 -19.87
CA ASP A 24 -19.67 -2.73 -20.23
C ASP A 24 -18.18 -2.48 -20.48
N VAL A 25 -17.46 -3.56 -20.77
CA VAL A 25 -16.00 -3.54 -20.96
C VAL A 25 -15.63 -2.89 -22.29
N ASP A 26 -16.47 -2.97 -23.32
CA ASP A 26 -16.21 -2.35 -24.63
C ASP A 26 -16.32 -0.82 -24.54
N GLU A 27 -17.32 -0.30 -23.83
CA GLU A 27 -17.42 1.12 -23.49
C GLU A 27 -16.20 1.60 -22.68
N CYS A 28 -15.71 0.78 -21.75
CA CYS A 28 -14.46 1.06 -21.02
C CYS A 28 -13.25 1.14 -21.97
N TYR A 29 -13.07 0.18 -22.88
CA TYR A 29 -11.96 0.20 -23.83
C TYR A 29 -11.96 1.47 -24.66
N ARG A 30 -13.09 1.82 -25.29
CA ARG A 30 -13.22 3.03 -26.11
C ARG A 30 -12.92 4.30 -25.31
N PHE A 31 -13.50 4.42 -24.11
CA PHE A 31 -13.31 5.60 -23.27
C PHE A 31 -11.86 5.79 -22.83
N PHE A 32 -11.19 4.72 -22.37
CA PHE A 32 -9.81 4.80 -21.90
C PHE A 32 -8.78 4.89 -23.04
N GLU A 33 -9.09 4.41 -24.24
CA GLU A 33 -8.28 4.64 -25.44
C GLU A 33 -8.27 6.12 -25.87
N ASP A 34 -9.40 6.82 -25.72
CA ASP A 34 -9.48 8.26 -26.00
C ASP A 34 -8.83 9.11 -24.89
N LEU A 35 -8.98 8.70 -23.62
CA LEU A 35 -8.54 9.49 -22.46
C LEU A 35 -7.05 9.29 -22.11
N CYS A 36 -6.51 8.09 -22.33
CA CYS A 36 -5.20 7.69 -21.84
C CYS A 36 -4.35 7.11 -22.96
N THR A 37 -3.03 7.18 -22.78
CA THR A 37 -2.10 6.41 -23.60
C THR A 37 -2.16 4.92 -23.22
N ILE A 38 -1.80 4.05 -24.17
CA ILE A 38 -1.67 2.60 -23.95
C ILE A 38 -0.78 2.28 -22.74
N ARG A 39 0.28 3.07 -22.53
CA ARG A 39 1.24 2.86 -21.41
C ARG A 39 0.60 3.16 -20.06
N GLU A 40 -0.25 4.18 -19.98
CA GLU A 40 -0.94 4.54 -18.74
C GLU A 40 -1.96 3.46 -18.35
N VAL A 41 -2.77 2.99 -19.31
CA VAL A 41 -3.75 1.92 -19.07
C VAL A 41 -3.04 0.64 -18.63
N ARG A 42 -1.98 0.23 -19.33
CA ARG A 42 -1.18 -0.96 -18.95
C ARG A 42 -0.55 -0.80 -17.57
N ALA A 43 -0.03 0.38 -17.23
CA ALA A 43 0.53 0.63 -15.91
C ALA A 43 -0.53 0.56 -14.80
N MET A 44 -1.74 1.05 -15.05
CA MET A 44 -2.87 0.90 -14.11
C MET A 44 -3.25 -0.57 -13.93
N ALA A 45 -3.38 -1.32 -15.03
CA ALA A 45 -3.68 -2.75 -15.01
C ALA A 45 -2.63 -3.57 -14.23
N GLN A 46 -1.33 -3.32 -14.48
CA GLN A 46 -0.24 -3.98 -13.74
C GLN A 46 -0.31 -3.69 -12.23
N ARG A 47 -0.59 -2.45 -11.83
CA ARG A 47 -0.74 -2.11 -10.40
C ARG A 47 -1.91 -2.85 -9.76
N PHE A 48 -3.03 -2.96 -10.48
CA PHE A 48 -4.20 -3.69 -10.02
C PHE A 48 -3.91 -5.19 -9.88
N GLU A 49 -3.21 -5.77 -10.85
CA GLU A 49 -2.81 -7.18 -10.83
C GLU A 49 -1.87 -7.49 -9.65
N VAL A 50 -0.88 -6.64 -9.38
CA VAL A 50 -0.05 -6.76 -8.18
C VAL A 50 -0.90 -6.69 -6.91
N ALA A 51 -1.86 -5.78 -6.82
CA ALA A 51 -2.74 -5.70 -5.66
C ALA A 51 -3.58 -6.98 -5.47
N ARG A 52 -4.10 -7.55 -6.57
CA ARG A 52 -4.82 -8.84 -6.58
C ARG A 52 -3.95 -9.97 -6.04
N MET A 53 -2.75 -10.13 -6.58
CA MET A 53 -1.80 -11.17 -6.14
C MET A 53 -1.38 -10.98 -4.67
N LEU A 54 -1.12 -9.75 -4.24
CA LEU A 54 -0.80 -9.46 -2.84
C LEU A 54 -1.94 -9.81 -1.89
N ALA A 55 -3.19 -9.56 -2.32
CA ALA A 55 -4.39 -9.87 -1.56
C ALA A 55 -4.65 -11.39 -1.46
N GLN A 56 -4.21 -12.15 -2.47
CA GLN A 56 -4.28 -13.61 -2.52
C GLN A 56 -3.08 -14.31 -1.81
N GLY A 57 -2.16 -13.56 -1.22
CA GLY A 57 -1.05 -14.11 -0.42
C GLY A 57 0.17 -14.56 -1.22
N TYR A 58 0.31 -14.16 -2.49
CA TYR A 58 1.49 -14.48 -3.29
C TYR A 58 2.76 -13.82 -2.72
N THR A 59 3.89 -14.51 -2.87
CA THR A 59 5.22 -14.00 -2.47
C THR A 59 5.69 -12.91 -3.43
N TYR A 60 6.63 -12.08 -2.97
CA TYR A 60 7.16 -10.99 -3.80
C TYR A 60 7.85 -11.51 -5.06
N ASP A 61 8.59 -12.62 -4.95
CA ASP A 61 9.30 -13.21 -6.09
C ASP A 61 8.32 -13.67 -7.17
N ALA A 62 7.24 -14.36 -6.79
CA ALA A 62 6.20 -14.78 -7.72
C ALA A 62 5.53 -13.58 -8.42
N ILE A 63 5.34 -12.47 -7.70
CA ILE A 63 4.76 -11.25 -8.27
C ILE A 63 5.74 -10.58 -9.23
N VAL A 64 7.04 -10.54 -8.91
CA VAL A 64 8.08 -10.01 -9.81
C VAL A 64 8.11 -10.82 -11.11
N GLU A 65 8.10 -12.15 -11.02
CA GLU A 65 8.10 -13.05 -12.18
C GLU A 65 6.85 -12.86 -13.05
N ALA A 66 5.67 -12.74 -12.44
CA ALA A 66 4.41 -12.60 -13.18
C ALA A 66 4.21 -11.20 -13.79
N THR A 67 4.64 -10.15 -13.11
CA THR A 67 4.29 -8.76 -13.47
C THR A 67 5.45 -7.94 -14.03
N GLY A 68 6.69 -8.39 -13.82
CA GLY A 68 7.91 -7.66 -14.18
C GLY A 68 8.15 -6.39 -13.35
N MET A 69 7.36 -6.13 -12.30
CA MET A 69 7.50 -4.93 -11.47
C MET A 69 8.60 -5.10 -10.43
N SER A 70 9.29 -4.01 -10.09
CA SER A 70 10.31 -4.03 -9.04
C SER A 70 9.72 -4.24 -7.65
N THR A 71 10.49 -4.89 -6.76
CA THR A 71 10.13 -5.10 -5.34
C THR A 71 9.79 -3.80 -4.62
N ALA A 72 10.49 -2.71 -4.92
CA ALA A 72 10.18 -1.37 -4.39
C ALA A 72 8.78 -0.89 -4.80
N THR A 73 8.32 -1.24 -6.00
CA THR A 73 6.98 -0.88 -6.47
C THR A 73 5.90 -1.77 -5.84
N ILE A 74 6.16 -3.07 -5.74
CA ILE A 74 5.27 -4.02 -5.03
C ILE A 74 5.07 -3.56 -3.58
N SER A 75 6.14 -3.17 -2.89
CA SER A 75 6.08 -2.64 -1.52
C SER A 75 5.20 -1.38 -1.40
N ARG A 76 5.29 -0.45 -2.36
CA ARG A 76 4.40 0.73 -2.41
C ARG A 76 2.94 0.32 -2.59
N ILE A 77 2.65 -0.65 -3.46
CA ILE A 77 1.28 -1.12 -3.71
C ILE A 77 0.72 -1.82 -2.46
N ARG A 78 1.50 -2.68 -1.80
CA ARG A 78 1.11 -3.30 -0.52
C ARG A 78 0.70 -2.26 0.51
N ARG A 79 1.47 -1.18 0.66
CA ARG A 79 1.11 -0.09 1.58
C ARG A 79 -0.26 0.52 1.28
N PHE A 80 -0.61 0.71 -0.01
CA PHE A 80 -1.94 1.22 -0.39
C PHE A 80 -3.05 0.19 -0.25
N LEU A 81 -2.74 -1.10 -0.41
CA LEU A 81 -3.68 -2.19 -0.16
C LEU A 81 -4.02 -2.32 1.33
N ASP A 82 -3.02 -2.18 2.20
CA ASP A 82 -3.16 -2.39 3.64
C ASP A 82 -3.66 -1.12 4.37
N TYR A 83 -3.18 0.07 3.97
CA TYR A 83 -3.38 1.33 4.69
C TYR A 83 -3.86 2.49 3.80
N GLY A 84 -4.35 2.21 2.58
CA GLY A 84 -4.79 3.23 1.63
C GLY A 84 -6.24 3.68 1.85
N ALA A 85 -6.90 4.03 0.75
CA ALA A 85 -8.30 4.47 0.72
C ALA A 85 -9.31 3.30 0.62
N ASP A 86 -8.86 2.07 0.90
CA ASP A 86 -9.63 0.82 0.73
C ASP A 86 -10.15 0.54 -0.71
N GLY A 87 -9.78 1.35 -1.71
CA GLY A 87 -10.27 1.23 -3.09
C GLY A 87 -9.89 -0.08 -3.78
N TYR A 88 -8.66 -0.58 -3.57
CA TYR A 88 -8.25 -1.90 -4.11
C TYR A 88 -9.11 -3.02 -3.52
N ARG A 89 -9.24 -3.05 -2.19
CA ARG A 89 -10.02 -4.06 -1.46
C ARG A 89 -11.47 -4.07 -1.94
N LEU A 90 -12.10 -2.90 -2.05
CA LEU A 90 -13.46 -2.76 -2.55
C LEU A 90 -13.65 -3.35 -3.96
N ALA A 91 -12.73 -3.05 -4.88
CA ALA A 91 -12.81 -3.56 -6.25
C ALA A 91 -12.59 -5.08 -6.30
N LEU A 92 -11.57 -5.59 -5.60
CA LEU A 92 -11.26 -7.02 -5.54
C LEU A 92 -12.39 -7.83 -4.90
N GLU A 93 -13.02 -7.33 -3.83
CA GLU A 93 -14.20 -7.96 -3.21
C GLU A 93 -15.38 -8.03 -4.18
N ARG A 94 -15.62 -6.98 -4.97
CA ARG A 94 -16.71 -6.95 -5.96
C ARG A 94 -16.47 -7.90 -7.13
N LEU A 95 -15.20 -8.10 -7.51
CA LEU A 95 -14.81 -9.06 -8.54
C LEU A 95 -14.76 -10.50 -8.00
N GLY A 96 -14.83 -10.70 -6.68
CA GLY A 96 -14.76 -12.02 -6.06
C GLY A 96 -13.33 -12.57 -5.92
N ASP A 97 -12.32 -11.73 -6.10
CA ASP A 97 -10.91 -12.12 -5.99
C ASP A 97 -10.47 -12.39 -4.55
N ILE A 98 -11.18 -11.77 -3.60
CA ILE A 98 -11.00 -11.98 -2.15
C ILE A 98 -12.35 -12.15 -1.45
N PRO A 99 -12.42 -12.96 -0.38
CA PRO A 99 -13.61 -13.08 0.43
C PRO A 99 -14.00 -11.70 0.99
N ARG A 100 -15.30 -11.40 1.00
CA ARG A 100 -15.80 -10.27 1.79
C ARG A 100 -15.50 -10.57 3.26
N PRO A 101 -14.85 -9.66 4.01
CA PRO A 101 -14.67 -9.87 5.42
C PRO A 101 -16.06 -10.01 6.06
N GLU A 102 -16.30 -11.15 6.69
CA GLU A 102 -17.35 -11.27 7.71
C GLU A 102 -17.06 -10.16 8.74
N ALA A 103 -18.10 -9.47 9.22
CA ALA A 103 -18.02 -8.20 9.95
C ALA A 103 -16.88 -8.10 10.99
N PRO A 104 -16.33 -6.88 11.23
CA PRO A 104 -14.95 -6.70 11.64
C PRO A 104 -14.77 -6.97 13.15
N ASP A 105 -13.87 -7.88 13.49
CA ASP A 105 -13.19 -7.81 14.77
C ASP A 105 -11.70 -7.51 14.54
N ALA A 106 -11.25 -6.44 15.20
CA ALA A 106 -9.89 -5.93 15.31
C ALA A 106 -9.03 -5.88 14.02
N ARG A 107 -8.90 -4.68 13.44
CA ARG A 107 -7.65 -4.33 12.72
C ARG A 107 -6.52 -4.51 13.74
N PRO A 108 -5.50 -5.35 13.51
CA PRO A 108 -4.33 -5.34 14.39
C PRO A 108 -3.65 -3.98 14.20
N GLU A 109 -3.50 -3.26 15.30
CA GLU A 109 -2.72 -2.02 15.35
C GLU A 109 -1.36 -2.31 14.70
N ALA A 110 -0.98 -1.49 13.71
CA ALA A 110 0.30 -1.62 13.04
C ALA A 110 1.42 -1.65 14.10
N PRO A 111 2.43 -2.52 13.99
CA PRO A 111 3.52 -2.55 14.95
C PRO A 111 4.19 -1.18 14.93
N GLY A 112 4.02 -0.44 16.03
CA GLY A 112 4.67 0.84 16.23
C GLY A 112 6.17 0.65 16.13
N ASP A 113 6.80 1.45 15.28
CA ASP A 113 8.25 1.61 15.19
C ASP A 113 8.80 1.98 16.57
N THR A 114 9.09 0.97 17.39
CA THR A 114 9.82 1.14 18.64
C THR A 114 11.29 0.88 18.32
N ALA A 115 11.90 1.85 17.65
CA ALA A 115 13.36 1.91 17.61
C ALA A 115 13.87 2.10 19.04
N PRO A 116 14.76 1.24 19.58
CA PRO A 116 15.31 1.48 20.90
C PRO A 116 16.27 2.67 20.83
N ALA A 117 15.93 3.71 21.58
CA ALA A 117 16.80 4.85 21.86
C ALA A 117 18.10 4.35 22.48
N ARG A 118 19.21 4.41 21.74
CA ARG A 118 20.55 4.25 22.30
C ARG A 118 20.88 5.48 23.14
N GLU A 119 20.76 5.29 24.44
CA GLU A 119 21.06 6.26 25.48
C GLU A 119 22.54 6.67 25.42
N ARG A 120 22.77 7.97 25.22
CA ARG A 120 24.08 8.61 25.33
C ARG A 120 24.42 8.72 26.81
N ARG A 121 25.51 8.09 27.26
CA ARG A 121 26.20 8.48 28.50
C ARG A 121 27.63 8.88 28.20
N SER A 122 27.81 10.19 28.00
CA SER A 122 29.06 10.89 28.28
C SER A 122 29.09 11.26 29.77
N GLY A 123 30.10 10.80 30.50
CA GLY A 123 30.30 11.16 31.91
C GLY A 123 31.74 10.89 32.32
N ARG A 124 32.51 11.96 32.44
CA ARG A 124 33.95 12.04 32.70
C ARG A 124 34.26 11.91 34.21
N ALA A 125 35.40 11.27 34.49
CA ALA A 125 36.29 11.41 35.66
C ALA A 125 35.78 11.02 37.07
N SER A 126 36.55 10.16 37.75
CA SER A 126 37.45 10.56 38.87
C SER A 126 38.19 9.34 39.45
N ARG A 127 39.53 9.43 39.57
CA ARG A 127 40.35 8.65 40.54
C ARG A 127 40.28 9.43 41.89
N PRO A 128 40.53 8.84 43.08
CA PRO A 128 41.91 8.47 43.50
C PRO A 128 42.03 7.22 44.43
N SER A 129 43.30 6.76 44.59
CA SER A 129 44.02 6.17 45.75
C SER A 129 43.28 5.18 46.71
N SER A 130 43.82 4.10 47.29
CA SER A 130 45.18 3.74 47.76
C SER A 130 45.19 2.29 48.35
N SER A 131 46.38 1.67 48.40
CA SER A 131 46.83 0.57 49.31
C SER A 131 46.11 -0.81 49.20
N ARG A 132 46.76 -1.99 49.19
CA ARG A 132 47.78 -2.63 50.05
C ARG A 132 48.44 -3.79 49.26
N ARG A 133 49.76 -4.04 49.38
CA ARG A 133 50.41 -5.13 50.17
C ARG A 133 49.71 -6.49 49.97
N THR A 134 50.29 -7.57 49.45
CA THR A 134 51.48 -8.40 49.78
C THR A 134 51.38 -9.57 48.78
N ARG A 135 52.40 -10.22 48.22
CA ARG A 135 53.59 -10.87 48.80
C ARG A 135 54.44 -11.37 47.63
#